data_AF-I3CKB1-F1
#
_entry.id   AF-I3CKB1-F1
#
_cell.length_a   1.000
_cell.length_b   1.000
_cell.length_c   1.000
_cell.angle_alpha   90.00
_cell.angle_beta   90.00
_cell.angle_gamma   90.00
#
_symmetry.space_group_name_H-M   'P 1'
#
loop_
_entity.id
_entity.type
_entity.pdbx_description
1 polymer ?
#
loop_
_entity_poly.entity_id
_entity_poly.type
_entity_poly.pdbx_seq_one_letter_code
_entity_poly.pdbx_strand_id
1 'polypeptide(L)'
;MILKRAMTLSLLTALFNTPNSYAADALALEKFKAALNTCERSLQMPAPKSKGSLSILQSLVSRYERDRDFALKIDATLKDSTTDRYTGKYFVDQTLAQAYNTCEEQLSTKVSDAEALIAKQAEEVKQKAQQQEAVLNELMKKLNTAKQEVGKAVDEACSQYSNDPSNQSLVSIYTTAKQNALTNYPNIIKYTHESTFTDPDTKEAAKTTRTVQAWFAYCDELFQLPATAIPSAPPVKVEPAKPAEKPVEKPAEPPAIPPAPPAPHDEGPLPPPPQPNSAIPPAPTPAPHPAPAESVRPDIPAESPADTPPEETGEVSDDEEYNALVKALTGDKQKVLKTEKRLPDFFDNEDGDIGVATIWQFEAEDGSQCVTYKFNGDKMLDSKKNKGECPSF
;
A
#
# COMPACT_ATOMS: atom_id res chain seq x y z
N MET A 1 55.87 3.58 -83.57
CA MET A 1 56.03 4.45 -82.38
C MET A 1 56.10 3.57 -81.15
N ILE A 2 57.22 3.66 -80.44
CA ILE A 2 57.60 2.95 -79.22
C ILE A 2 57.33 3.90 -78.05
N LEU A 3 56.83 3.42 -76.90
CA LEU A 3 57.22 3.76 -75.51
C LEU A 3 56.15 3.15 -74.56
N LYS A 4 56.41 2.12 -73.74
CA LYS A 4 57.23 1.98 -72.51
C LYS A 4 56.62 2.63 -71.24
N ARG A 5 56.47 1.76 -70.21
CA ARG A 5 56.61 1.98 -68.75
C ARG A 5 55.42 2.66 -68.03
N ALA A 6 55.02 2.32 -66.80
CA ALA A 6 55.58 1.46 -65.76
C ALA A 6 54.46 0.93 -64.85
N MET A 7 54.52 -0.35 -64.49
CA MET A 7 53.90 -0.89 -63.27
C MET A 7 54.62 -0.29 -62.06
N THR A 8 53.90 0.47 -61.25
CA THR A 8 54.32 0.83 -59.89
C THR A 8 53.74 -0.19 -58.92
N LEU A 9 54.65 -1.02 -58.43
CA LEU A 9 54.49 -1.95 -57.32
C LEU A 9 54.48 -1.11 -56.03
N SER A 10 53.31 -0.82 -55.46
CA SER A 10 53.23 -0.28 -54.08
C SER A 10 53.34 -1.43 -53.11
N LEU A 11 54.59 -1.62 -52.68
CA LEU A 11 55.05 -2.52 -51.64
C LEU A 11 54.43 -2.15 -50.28
N LEU A 12 53.92 -3.17 -49.60
CA LEU A 12 53.97 -3.39 -48.15
C LEU A 12 54.37 -2.19 -47.27
N THR A 13 53.39 -1.60 -46.58
CA THR A 13 53.49 -1.18 -45.16
C THR A 13 52.07 -0.90 -44.64
N ALA A 14 51.26 -1.95 -44.46
CA ALA A 14 50.24 -1.93 -43.42
C ALA A 14 50.88 -2.68 -42.25
N LEU A 15 51.51 -1.89 -41.38
CA LEU A 15 51.95 -2.32 -40.07
C LEU A 15 50.81 -3.11 -39.43
N PHE A 16 51.06 -4.39 -39.14
CA PHE A 16 50.30 -5.11 -38.15
C PHE A 16 50.45 -4.33 -36.84
N ASN A 17 49.54 -3.38 -36.64
CA ASN A 17 49.22 -2.85 -35.33
C ASN A 17 48.52 -4.00 -34.62
N THR A 18 49.30 -4.99 -34.17
CA THR A 18 48.80 -5.97 -33.21
C THR A 18 48.29 -5.12 -32.06
N PRO A 19 46.98 -5.06 -31.79
CA PRO A 19 46.52 -4.38 -30.59
C PRO A 19 47.30 -5.04 -29.46
N ASN A 20 48.17 -4.27 -28.81
CA ASN A 20 48.73 -4.68 -27.53
C ASN A 20 47.51 -5.16 -26.75
N SER A 21 47.49 -6.44 -26.42
CA SER A 21 46.50 -6.99 -25.51
C SER A 21 46.81 -6.36 -24.16
N TYR A 22 46.40 -5.09 -24.00
CA TYR A 22 46.39 -4.39 -22.75
C TYR A 22 45.41 -5.20 -21.90
N ALA A 23 45.97 -5.90 -20.91
CA ALA A 23 45.16 -6.51 -19.89
C ALA A 23 44.23 -5.41 -19.35
N ALA A 24 42.93 -5.67 -19.36
CA ALA A 24 41.93 -4.73 -18.88
C ALA A 24 42.34 -4.22 -17.49
N ASP A 25 42.14 -2.92 -17.25
CA ASP A 25 42.39 -2.34 -15.94
C ASP A 25 41.56 -3.10 -14.89
N ALA A 26 42.23 -3.63 -13.86
CA ALA A 26 41.59 -4.51 -12.89
C ALA A 26 40.44 -3.83 -12.14
N LEU A 27 40.56 -2.53 -11.86
CA LEU A 27 39.51 -1.74 -11.21
C LEU A 27 38.36 -1.48 -12.18
N ALA A 28 38.64 -1.19 -13.45
CA ALA A 28 37.61 -1.03 -14.48
C ALA A 28 36.80 -2.32 -14.66
N LEU A 29 37.48 -3.47 -14.75
CA LEU A 29 36.85 -4.78 -14.88
C LEU A 29 35.98 -5.13 -13.66
N GLU A 30 36.47 -4.85 -12.45
CA GLU A 30 35.71 -5.06 -11.21
C GLU A 30 34.42 -4.22 -11.23
N LYS A 31 34.52 -2.94 -11.56
CA LYS A 31 33.39 -2.02 -11.63
C LYS A 31 32.39 -2.38 -12.72
N PHE A 32 32.87 -2.82 -13.88
CA PHE A 32 32.00 -3.28 -14.95
C PHE A 32 31.22 -4.55 -14.56
N LYS A 33 31.87 -5.50 -13.87
CA LYS A 33 31.19 -6.68 -13.32
C LYS A 33 30.17 -6.31 -12.24
N ALA A 34 30.47 -5.32 -11.39
CA ALA A 34 29.51 -4.80 -10.41
C ALA A 34 28.28 -4.17 -11.08
N ALA A 35 28.47 -3.44 -12.18
CA ALA A 35 27.37 -2.92 -12.99
C ALA A 35 26.52 -4.08 -13.54
N LEU A 36 27.12 -5.05 -14.25
CA LEU A 36 26.39 -6.19 -14.80
C LEU A 36 25.63 -6.99 -13.74
N ASN A 37 26.20 -7.16 -12.54
CA ASN A 37 25.52 -7.80 -11.41
C ASN A 37 24.32 -6.98 -10.92
N THR A 38 24.42 -5.66 -10.91
CA THR A 38 23.30 -4.79 -10.56
C THR A 38 22.18 -4.88 -11.59
N CYS A 39 22.52 -4.83 -12.88
CA CYS A 39 21.56 -5.06 -13.97
C CYS A 39 20.88 -6.44 -13.86
N GLU A 40 21.65 -7.50 -13.64
CA GLU A 40 21.14 -8.86 -13.44
C GLU A 40 20.10 -8.93 -12.33
N ARG A 41 20.35 -8.24 -11.20
CA ARG A 41 19.39 -8.14 -10.10
C ARG A 41 18.13 -7.39 -10.52
N SER A 42 18.28 -6.25 -11.18
CA SER A 42 17.14 -5.47 -11.71
C SER A 42 16.30 -6.28 -12.69
N LEU A 43 16.92 -7.04 -13.59
CA LEU A 43 16.22 -7.90 -14.57
C LEU A 43 15.52 -9.09 -13.92
N GLN A 44 16.01 -9.60 -12.79
CA GLN A 44 15.36 -10.67 -12.04
C GLN A 44 14.30 -10.21 -11.04
N MET A 45 14.24 -8.92 -10.69
CA MET A 45 13.19 -8.41 -9.81
C MET A 45 11.79 -8.64 -10.38
N PRO A 46 10.79 -9.02 -9.57
CA PRO A 46 9.40 -9.00 -10.00
C PRO A 46 8.99 -7.60 -10.49
N ALA A 47 7.94 -7.54 -11.32
CA ALA A 47 7.35 -6.26 -11.71
C ALA A 47 6.90 -5.49 -10.45
N PRO A 48 7.29 -4.21 -10.29
CA PRO A 48 6.85 -3.39 -9.18
C PRO A 48 5.34 -3.36 -9.03
N LYS A 49 4.85 -3.52 -7.80
CA LYS A 49 3.43 -3.45 -7.43
C LYS A 49 3.08 -2.17 -6.67
N SER A 50 4.09 -1.35 -6.36
CA SER A 50 3.97 -0.14 -5.56
C SER A 50 5.00 0.90 -6.00
N LYS A 51 4.80 2.16 -5.63
CA LYS A 51 5.79 3.23 -5.82
C LYS A 51 7.12 2.91 -5.14
N GLY A 52 7.08 2.34 -3.93
CA GLY A 52 8.29 1.92 -3.21
C GLY A 52 9.09 0.87 -3.96
N SER A 53 8.44 -0.18 -4.46
CA SER A 53 9.12 -1.22 -5.26
C SER A 53 9.65 -0.69 -6.60
N LEU A 54 8.99 0.31 -7.20
CA LEU A 54 9.48 1.02 -8.38
C LEU A 54 10.73 1.86 -8.06
N SER A 55 10.74 2.56 -6.92
CA SER A 55 11.90 3.34 -6.46
C SER A 55 13.13 2.44 -6.24
N ILE A 56 12.95 1.24 -5.69
CA ILE A 56 14.04 0.25 -5.56
C ILE A 56 14.60 -0.12 -6.94
N LEU A 57 13.75 -0.38 -7.92
CA LEU A 57 14.18 -0.70 -9.29
C LEU A 57 14.96 0.47 -9.92
N GLN A 58 14.44 1.70 -9.79
CA GLN A 58 15.10 2.91 -10.29
C GLN A 58 16.45 3.17 -9.61
N SER A 59 16.55 2.89 -8.30
CA SER A 59 17.79 2.98 -7.54
C SER A 59 18.83 1.99 -8.08
N LEU A 60 18.46 0.73 -8.33
CA LEU A 60 19.36 -0.24 -8.94
C LEU A 60 19.79 0.16 -10.36
N VAL A 61 18.90 0.73 -11.17
CA VAL A 61 19.25 1.25 -12.50
C VAL A 61 20.28 2.37 -12.39
N SER A 62 20.09 3.29 -11.45
CA SER A 62 21.05 4.38 -11.20
C SER A 62 22.43 3.83 -10.76
N ARG A 63 22.45 2.78 -9.93
CA ARG A 63 23.71 2.11 -9.54
C ARG A 63 24.39 1.43 -10.72
N TYR A 64 23.62 0.75 -11.57
CA TYR A 64 24.11 0.16 -12.83
C TYR A 64 24.78 1.21 -13.71
N GLU A 65 24.10 2.31 -14.00
CA GLU A 65 24.60 3.39 -14.86
C GLU A 65 25.89 4.00 -14.30
N ARG A 66 25.92 4.27 -12.99
CA ARG A 66 27.08 4.85 -12.32
C ARG A 66 28.31 3.95 -12.39
N ASP A 67 28.19 2.66 -12.05
CA ASP A 67 29.33 1.74 -12.09
C ASP A 67 29.74 1.42 -13.54
N ARG A 68 28.78 1.33 -14.47
CA ARG A 68 29.03 1.18 -15.92
C ARG A 68 29.83 2.36 -16.45
N ASP A 69 29.35 3.58 -16.22
CA ASP A 69 29.97 4.80 -16.75
C ASP A 69 31.36 5.02 -16.14
N PHE A 70 31.53 4.72 -14.85
CA PHE A 70 32.82 4.75 -14.20
C PHE A 70 33.81 3.76 -14.83
N ALA A 71 33.40 2.51 -15.05
CA ALA A 71 34.24 1.49 -15.67
C ALA A 71 34.60 1.85 -17.11
N LEU A 72 33.62 2.26 -17.92
CA LEU A 72 33.82 2.62 -19.33
C LEU A 72 34.64 3.90 -19.51
N LYS A 73 34.67 4.78 -18.50
CA LYS A 73 35.57 5.94 -18.48
C LYS A 73 37.04 5.52 -18.30
N ILE A 74 37.30 4.44 -17.56
CA ILE A 74 38.66 3.91 -17.36
C ILE A 74 39.06 3.03 -18.55
N ASP A 75 38.19 2.11 -18.95
CA ASP A 75 38.41 1.19 -20.06
C ASP A 75 37.13 1.03 -20.90
N ALA A 76 37.06 1.79 -21.99
CA ALA A 76 35.93 1.76 -22.90
C ALA A 76 35.81 0.46 -23.70
N THR A 77 36.84 -0.41 -23.72
CA THR A 77 36.83 -1.66 -24.49
C THR A 77 36.04 -2.78 -23.80
N LEU A 78 35.71 -2.61 -22.51
CA LEU A 78 34.99 -3.61 -21.72
C LEU A 78 33.61 -3.97 -22.29
N LYS A 79 32.88 -2.98 -22.82
CA LYS A 79 31.57 -3.20 -23.46
C LYS A 79 31.66 -4.02 -24.76
N ASP A 80 32.83 -4.09 -25.37
CA ASP A 80 33.10 -4.82 -26.60
C ASP A 80 33.90 -6.12 -26.33
N SER A 81 34.19 -6.43 -25.06
CA SER A 81 34.97 -7.61 -24.69
C SER A 81 34.19 -8.90 -24.96
N THR A 82 34.70 -9.66 -25.93
CA THR A 82 34.21 -10.99 -26.32
C THR A 82 35.02 -12.12 -25.70
N THR A 83 36.15 -11.79 -25.06
CA THR A 83 37.06 -12.74 -24.42
C THR A 83 36.77 -12.92 -22.95
N ASP A 84 36.41 -11.83 -22.26
CA ASP A 84 36.08 -11.88 -20.84
C ASP A 84 34.65 -12.38 -20.65
N ARG A 85 34.51 -13.34 -19.72
CA ARG A 85 33.21 -13.89 -19.34
C ARG A 85 32.67 -13.24 -18.09
N TYR A 86 31.37 -12.98 -18.09
CA TYR A 86 30.62 -12.68 -16.90
C TYR A 86 30.12 -14.00 -16.27
N THR A 87 30.08 -14.08 -14.95
CA THR A 87 29.85 -15.34 -14.21
C THR A 87 28.60 -15.31 -13.32
N GLY A 88 27.72 -14.33 -13.53
CA GLY A 88 26.46 -14.26 -12.81
C GLY A 88 25.47 -15.34 -13.25
N LYS A 89 24.44 -15.55 -12.43
CA LYS A 89 23.53 -16.69 -12.54
C LYS A 89 22.53 -16.53 -13.69
N TYR A 90 22.16 -15.29 -14.00
CA TYR A 90 21.24 -14.95 -15.07
C TYR A 90 21.93 -14.98 -16.44
N PHE A 91 23.15 -14.46 -16.50
CA PHE A 91 23.96 -14.34 -17.72
C PHE A 91 24.95 -15.52 -17.85
N VAL A 92 24.43 -16.75 -17.80
CA VAL A 92 25.26 -17.97 -17.88
C VAL A 92 26.01 -18.03 -19.21
N ASP A 93 27.33 -18.24 -19.12
CA ASP A 93 28.24 -18.38 -20.27
C ASP A 93 28.29 -17.18 -21.24
N GLN A 94 27.77 -16.01 -20.83
CA GLN A 94 27.82 -14.81 -21.66
C GLN A 94 29.16 -14.07 -21.54
N THR A 95 29.60 -13.49 -22.65
CA THR A 95 30.71 -12.52 -22.64
C THR A 95 30.27 -11.22 -21.99
N LEU A 96 31.23 -10.39 -21.57
CA LEU A 96 30.94 -9.03 -21.07
C LEU A 96 30.10 -8.22 -22.07
N ALA A 97 30.43 -8.29 -23.37
CA ALA A 97 29.68 -7.61 -24.41
C ALA A 97 28.23 -8.08 -24.54
N GLN A 98 27.98 -9.40 -24.44
CA GLN A 98 26.62 -9.96 -24.52
C GLN A 98 25.75 -9.55 -23.33
N ALA A 99 26.31 -9.65 -22.12
CA ALA A 99 25.62 -9.24 -20.90
C ALA A 99 25.31 -7.74 -20.92
N TYR A 100 26.29 -6.92 -21.33
CA TYR A 100 26.11 -5.47 -21.49
C TYR A 100 24.98 -5.12 -22.46
N ASN A 101 24.98 -5.68 -23.66
CA ASN A 101 23.94 -5.40 -24.64
C ASN A 101 22.55 -5.80 -24.14
N THR A 102 22.46 -6.93 -23.43
CA THR A 102 21.20 -7.38 -22.82
C THR A 102 20.72 -6.38 -21.75
N CYS A 103 21.64 -5.85 -20.93
CA CYS A 103 21.32 -4.82 -19.94
C CYS A 103 20.81 -3.53 -20.59
N GLU A 104 21.51 -3.02 -21.60
CA GLU A 104 21.11 -1.78 -22.29
C GLU A 104 19.74 -1.91 -22.97
N GLU A 105 19.44 -3.08 -23.55
CA GLU A 105 18.17 -3.34 -24.22
C GLU A 105 17.03 -3.56 -23.22
N GLN A 106 17.20 -4.46 -22.25
CA GLN A 106 16.08 -4.93 -21.43
C GLN A 106 15.82 -4.07 -20.20
N LEU A 107 16.84 -3.45 -19.61
CA LEU A 107 16.69 -2.72 -18.36
C LEU A 107 15.84 -1.45 -18.56
N SER A 108 16.06 -0.72 -19.65
CA SER A 108 15.30 0.49 -19.98
C SER A 108 13.82 0.17 -20.25
N THR A 109 13.53 -0.87 -21.03
CA THR A 109 12.17 -1.34 -21.28
C THR A 109 11.50 -1.77 -19.98
N LYS A 110 12.20 -2.52 -19.11
CA LYS A 110 11.64 -2.98 -17.85
C LYS A 110 11.25 -1.85 -16.90
N VAL A 111 12.09 -0.81 -16.79
CA VAL A 111 11.77 0.37 -15.99
C VAL A 111 10.56 1.10 -16.58
N SER A 112 10.54 1.33 -17.89
CA SER A 112 9.42 1.98 -18.57
C SER A 112 8.10 1.22 -18.38
N ASP A 113 8.12 -0.11 -18.50
CA ASP A 113 6.93 -0.95 -18.30
C ASP A 113 6.46 -0.91 -16.85
N ALA A 114 7.40 -0.92 -15.89
CA ALA A 114 7.10 -0.78 -14.47
C ALA A 114 6.48 0.58 -14.15
N GLU A 115 7.02 1.68 -14.68
CA GLU A 115 6.47 3.03 -14.51
C GLU A 115 5.05 3.13 -15.07
N ALA A 116 4.83 2.59 -16.28
CA ALA A 116 3.50 2.56 -16.90
C ALA A 116 2.50 1.74 -16.08
N LEU A 117 2.92 0.61 -15.51
CA LEU A 117 2.09 -0.23 -14.66
C LEU A 117 1.67 0.51 -13.38
N ILE A 118 2.61 1.12 -12.67
CA ILE A 118 2.33 1.88 -11.44
C ILE A 118 1.46 3.09 -11.73
N ALA A 119 1.72 3.83 -12.82
CA ALA A 119 0.89 4.96 -13.23
C ALA A 119 -0.56 4.54 -13.53
N LYS A 120 -0.74 3.40 -14.20
CA LYS A 120 -2.08 2.84 -14.45
C LYS A 120 -2.80 2.46 -13.15
N GLN A 121 -2.11 1.80 -12.23
CA GLN A 121 -2.68 1.42 -10.93
C GLN A 121 -3.09 2.67 -10.11
N ALA A 122 -2.26 3.70 -10.09
CA ALA A 122 -2.56 4.96 -9.41
C ALA A 122 -3.84 5.62 -9.94
N GLU A 123 -4.02 5.63 -11.27
CA GLU A 123 -5.23 6.18 -11.89
C GLU A 123 -6.48 5.33 -11.61
N GLU A 124 -6.37 3.99 -11.64
CA GLU A 124 -7.48 3.10 -11.27
C GLU A 124 -7.92 3.30 -9.81
N VAL A 125 -6.95 3.44 -8.91
CA VAL A 125 -7.18 3.74 -7.49
C VAL A 125 -7.90 5.08 -7.32
N LYS A 126 -7.40 6.13 -7.99
CA LYS A 126 -8.02 7.46 -7.96
C LYS A 126 -9.45 7.45 -8.49
N GLN A 127 -9.72 6.72 -9.57
CA GLN A 127 -11.08 6.57 -10.11
C GLN A 127 -12.01 5.86 -9.13
N LYS A 128 -11.55 4.79 -8.48
CA LYS A 128 -12.32 4.10 -7.44
C LYS A 128 -12.61 5.02 -6.24
N ALA A 129 -11.63 5.80 -5.79
CA ALA A 129 -11.82 6.76 -4.70
C ALA A 129 -12.88 7.82 -5.06
N GLN A 130 -12.84 8.38 -6.27
CA GLN A 130 -13.84 9.34 -6.74
C GLN A 130 -15.24 8.72 -6.84
N GLN A 131 -15.35 7.47 -7.29
CA GLN A 131 -16.62 6.75 -7.33
C GLN A 131 -17.19 6.52 -5.93
N GLN A 132 -16.35 6.11 -4.97
CA GLN A 132 -16.76 5.92 -3.58
C GLN A 132 -17.22 7.24 -2.93
N GLU A 133 -16.50 8.33 -3.18
CA GLU A 133 -16.88 9.66 -2.70
C GLU A 133 -18.24 10.11 -3.27
N ALA A 134 -18.50 9.86 -4.56
CA ALA A 134 -19.78 10.16 -5.18
C ALA A 134 -20.94 9.37 -4.54
N VAL A 135 -20.74 8.07 -4.30
CA VAL A 135 -21.73 7.21 -3.63
C VAL A 135 -21.99 7.68 -2.19
N LEU A 136 -20.93 8.04 -1.45
CA LEU A 136 -21.06 8.56 -0.09
C LEU A 136 -21.83 9.89 -0.06
N ASN A 137 -21.52 10.80 -0.98
CA ASN A 137 -22.22 12.08 -1.12
C ASN A 137 -23.71 11.88 -1.47
N GLU A 138 -24.04 10.93 -2.34
CA GLU A 138 -25.42 10.58 -2.65
C GLU A 138 -26.14 10.00 -1.42
N LEU A 139 -25.48 9.11 -0.67
CA LEU A 139 -26.04 8.52 0.54
C LEU A 139 -26.28 9.57 1.63
N MET A 140 -25.34 10.49 1.82
CA MET A 140 -25.48 11.62 2.74
C MET A 140 -26.62 12.56 2.34
N LYS A 141 -26.80 12.82 1.03
CA LYS A 141 -27.94 13.57 0.52
C LYS A 141 -29.26 12.87 0.83
N LYS A 142 -29.37 11.57 0.55
CA LYS A 142 -30.56 10.76 0.87
C LYS A 142 -30.86 10.75 2.37
N LEU A 143 -29.85 10.59 3.21
CA LEU A 143 -29.97 10.65 4.67
C LEU A 143 -30.49 12.01 5.14
N ASN A 144 -29.93 13.12 4.62
CA ASN A 144 -30.36 14.46 4.99
C ASN A 144 -31.80 14.74 4.55
N THR A 145 -32.18 14.36 3.33
CA THR A 145 -33.58 14.43 2.88
C THR A 145 -34.48 13.61 3.79
N ALA A 146 -34.10 12.38 4.13
CA ALA A 146 -34.88 11.54 5.04
C ALA A 146 -35.04 12.17 6.44
N LYS A 147 -33.98 12.78 6.99
CA LYS A 147 -34.05 13.53 8.26
C LYS A 147 -35.01 14.72 8.19
N GLN A 148 -35.01 15.47 7.09
CA GLN A 148 -35.95 16.57 6.88
C GLN A 148 -37.40 16.06 6.86
N GLU A 149 -37.65 14.95 6.17
CA GLU A 149 -38.98 14.32 6.15
C GLU A 149 -39.38 13.75 7.51
N VAL A 150 -38.44 13.24 8.31
CA VAL A 150 -38.68 12.88 9.72
C VAL A 150 -39.10 14.11 10.52
N GLY A 151 -38.41 15.24 10.38
CA GLY A 151 -38.78 16.49 11.05
C GLY A 151 -40.20 16.94 10.70
N LYS A 152 -40.58 16.89 9.42
CA LYS A 152 -41.97 17.17 8.99
C LYS A 152 -42.99 16.20 9.62
N ALA A 153 -42.67 14.91 9.64
CA ALA A 153 -43.57 13.91 10.21
C ALA A 153 -43.75 14.10 11.73
N VAL A 154 -42.66 14.29 12.46
CA VAL A 154 -42.64 14.29 13.93
C VAL A 154 -42.91 15.69 14.50
N ASP A 155 -42.15 16.69 14.07
CA ASP A 155 -42.18 18.03 14.66
C ASP A 155 -43.35 18.84 14.11
N GLU A 156 -43.60 18.78 12.80
CA GLU A 156 -44.67 19.57 12.18
C GLU A 156 -46.03 18.88 12.29
N ALA A 157 -46.16 17.60 11.92
CA ALA A 157 -47.46 16.96 11.88
C ALA A 157 -47.87 16.36 13.23
N CYS A 158 -47.08 15.44 13.78
CA CYS A 158 -47.43 14.69 14.98
C CYS A 158 -47.50 15.57 16.23
N SER A 159 -46.51 16.44 16.44
CA SER A 159 -46.50 17.34 17.61
C SER A 159 -47.61 18.39 17.55
N GLN A 160 -47.97 18.90 16.37
CA GLN A 160 -49.12 19.80 16.23
C GLN A 160 -50.45 19.07 16.44
N TYR A 161 -50.58 17.83 15.94
CA TYR A 161 -51.80 17.05 16.10
C TYR A 161 -52.09 16.75 17.58
N SER A 162 -51.06 16.55 18.39
CA SER A 162 -51.23 16.40 19.85
C SER A 162 -51.84 17.64 20.51
N ASN A 163 -51.66 18.83 19.93
CA ASN A 163 -52.22 20.08 20.44
C ASN A 163 -53.59 20.39 19.82
N ASP A 164 -53.82 19.98 18.57
CA ASP A 164 -55.08 20.13 17.86
C ASP A 164 -55.48 18.83 17.13
N PRO A 165 -56.10 17.87 17.85
CA PRO A 165 -56.51 16.59 17.26
C PRO A 165 -57.64 16.71 16.22
N SER A 166 -58.28 17.88 16.13
CA SER A 166 -59.35 18.12 15.17
C SER A 166 -58.81 18.34 13.74
N ASN A 167 -57.52 18.69 13.61
CA ASN A 167 -56.90 18.98 12.34
C ASN A 167 -56.47 17.71 11.58
N GLN A 168 -57.41 17.12 10.86
CA GLN A 168 -57.19 15.90 10.06
C GLN A 168 -56.17 16.06 8.92
N SER A 169 -55.85 17.29 8.51
CA SER A 169 -54.81 17.51 7.49
C SER A 169 -53.41 17.10 7.96
N LEU A 170 -53.17 17.09 9.27
CA LEU A 170 -51.88 16.67 9.83
C LEU A 170 -51.63 15.17 9.66
N VAL A 171 -52.69 14.34 9.61
CA VAL A 171 -52.59 12.90 9.39
C VAL A 171 -52.01 12.59 8.01
N SER A 172 -52.46 13.33 6.97
CA SER A 172 -51.98 13.11 5.60
C SER A 172 -50.55 13.62 5.41
N ILE A 173 -50.20 14.76 6.03
CA ILE A 173 -48.83 15.29 6.05
C ILE A 173 -47.90 14.26 6.71
N TYR A 174 -48.27 13.75 7.90
CA TYR A 174 -47.50 12.74 8.60
C TYR A 174 -47.28 11.48 7.75
N THR A 175 -48.36 10.91 7.20
CA THR A 175 -48.29 9.67 6.41
C THR A 175 -47.37 9.82 5.20
N THR A 176 -47.48 10.95 4.50
CA THR A 176 -46.65 11.27 3.33
C THR A 176 -45.18 11.45 3.72
N ALA A 177 -44.90 12.26 4.76
CA ALA A 177 -43.55 12.55 5.22
C ALA A 177 -42.85 11.29 5.76
N LYS A 178 -43.57 10.45 6.53
CA LYS A 178 -43.06 9.15 6.98
C LYS A 178 -42.70 8.24 5.81
N GLN A 179 -43.58 8.11 4.81
CA GLN A 179 -43.30 7.28 3.63
C GLN A 179 -42.10 7.82 2.84
N ASN A 180 -42.00 9.14 2.67
CA ASN A 180 -40.87 9.78 2.01
C ASN A 180 -39.56 9.53 2.76
N ALA A 181 -39.55 9.66 4.08
CA ALA A 181 -38.36 9.40 4.90
C ALA A 181 -37.85 7.96 4.70
N LEU A 182 -38.76 6.98 4.78
CA LEU A 182 -38.44 5.56 4.62
C LEU A 182 -38.03 5.20 3.19
N THR A 183 -38.64 5.83 2.20
CA THR A 183 -38.31 5.62 0.78
C THR A 183 -36.93 6.19 0.44
N ASN A 184 -36.61 7.39 0.95
CA ASN A 184 -35.31 8.03 0.72
C ASN A 184 -34.16 7.31 1.43
N TYR A 185 -34.38 6.85 2.67
CA TYR A 185 -33.36 6.15 3.43
C TYR A 185 -34.00 5.17 4.44
N PRO A 186 -34.22 3.89 4.09
CA PRO A 186 -34.92 2.93 4.95
C PRO A 186 -34.29 2.74 6.34
N ASN A 187 -32.96 2.88 6.43
CA ASN A 187 -32.22 2.79 7.68
C ASN A 187 -32.41 4.01 8.61
N ILE A 188 -33.17 5.04 8.20
CA ILE A 188 -33.45 6.23 9.02
C ILE A 188 -34.10 5.86 10.36
N ILE A 189 -34.83 4.74 10.40
CA ILE A 189 -35.50 4.23 11.61
C ILE A 189 -34.54 3.99 12.80
N LYS A 190 -33.26 3.71 12.50
CA LYS A 190 -32.21 3.46 13.51
C LYS A 190 -31.61 4.76 14.09
N TYR A 191 -31.84 5.90 13.43
CA TYR A 191 -31.30 7.18 13.87
C TYR A 191 -32.13 7.75 15.01
N THR A 192 -31.52 8.60 15.83
CA THR A 192 -32.21 9.36 16.86
C THR A 192 -32.68 10.71 16.33
N HIS A 193 -33.87 11.12 16.73
CA HIS A 193 -34.45 12.44 16.47
C HIS A 193 -34.86 13.07 17.80
N GLU A 194 -34.50 14.34 17.99
CA GLU A 194 -34.93 15.15 19.13
C GLU A 194 -36.13 15.98 18.69
N SER A 195 -37.23 15.89 19.44
CA SER A 195 -38.43 16.69 19.22
C SER A 195 -38.87 17.34 20.53
N THR A 196 -39.57 18.47 20.43
CA THR A 196 -40.14 19.17 21.59
C THR A 196 -41.62 18.84 21.67
N PHE A 197 -42.03 18.25 22.79
CA PHE A 197 -43.41 17.86 23.02
C PHE A 197 -44.00 18.65 24.19
N THR A 198 -45.25 19.09 24.06
CA THR A 198 -45.97 19.73 25.16
C THR A 198 -46.77 18.65 25.88
N ASP A 199 -46.49 18.45 27.16
CA ASP A 199 -47.24 17.51 27.98
C ASP A 199 -48.71 17.97 28.07
N PRO A 200 -49.68 17.12 27.74
CA PRO A 200 -51.09 17.51 27.70
C PRO A 200 -51.64 17.89 29.09
N ASP A 201 -51.10 17.31 30.16
CA ASP A 201 -51.53 17.47 31.54
C ASP A 201 -50.86 18.68 32.22
N THR A 202 -49.55 18.87 32.01
CA THR A 202 -48.80 19.96 32.65
C THR A 202 -48.65 21.21 31.78
N LYS A 203 -48.89 21.11 30.48
CA LYS A 203 -48.60 22.15 29.46
C LYS A 203 -47.12 22.58 29.39
N GLU A 204 -46.21 21.83 30.01
CA GLU A 204 -44.79 22.09 29.93
C GLU A 204 -44.19 21.49 28.64
N ALA A 205 -43.35 22.27 27.97
CA ALA A 205 -42.62 21.80 26.80
C ALA A 205 -41.35 21.07 27.23
N ALA A 206 -41.22 19.79 26.84
CA ALA A 206 -40.05 18.96 27.12
C ALA A 206 -39.41 18.47 25.82
N LYS A 207 -38.08 18.58 25.75
CA LYS A 207 -37.30 17.96 24.68
C LYS A 207 -37.14 16.47 24.96
N THR A 208 -37.51 15.64 24.00
CA THR A 208 -37.36 14.20 24.10
C THR A 208 -36.58 13.68 22.89
N THR A 209 -35.55 12.88 23.15
CA THR A 209 -34.78 12.19 22.11
C THR A 209 -35.24 10.73 22.05
N ARG A 210 -35.64 10.27 20.86
CA ARG A 210 -36.01 8.87 20.61
C ARG A 210 -35.47 8.41 19.26
N THR A 211 -35.45 7.11 19.02
CA THR A 211 -35.22 6.61 17.66
C THR A 211 -36.37 7.04 16.76
N VAL A 212 -36.09 7.24 15.47
CA VAL A 212 -37.11 7.56 14.46
C VAL A 212 -38.21 6.48 14.44
N GLN A 213 -37.83 5.21 14.62
CA GLN A 213 -38.80 4.12 14.77
C GLN A 213 -39.77 4.34 15.93
N ALA A 214 -39.26 4.73 17.11
CA ALA A 214 -40.09 4.96 18.29
C ALA A 214 -40.97 6.21 18.12
N TRP A 215 -40.48 7.23 17.42
CA TRP A 215 -41.30 8.40 17.06
C TRP A 215 -42.43 8.02 16.12
N PHE A 216 -42.16 7.27 15.05
CA PHE A 216 -43.20 6.82 14.14
C PHE A 216 -44.23 5.94 14.84
N ALA A 217 -43.81 5.02 15.72
CA ALA A 217 -44.76 4.22 16.50
C ALA A 217 -45.65 5.10 17.40
N TYR A 218 -45.06 6.05 18.11
CA TYR A 218 -45.81 6.98 18.96
C TYR A 218 -46.84 7.80 18.16
N CYS A 219 -46.44 8.35 17.02
CA CYS A 219 -47.31 9.13 16.16
C CYS A 219 -48.42 8.27 15.53
N ASP A 220 -48.10 7.04 15.09
CA ASP A 220 -49.09 6.09 14.57
C ASP A 220 -50.18 5.77 15.60
N GLU A 221 -49.80 5.62 16.87
CA GLU A 221 -50.75 5.43 17.97
C GLU A 221 -51.60 6.69 18.20
N LEU A 222 -50.98 7.87 18.23
CA LEU A 222 -51.64 9.16 18.43
C LEU A 222 -52.77 9.38 17.40
N PHE A 223 -52.51 9.07 16.13
CA PHE A 223 -53.47 9.25 15.04
C PHE A 223 -54.58 8.18 14.98
N GLN A 224 -54.44 7.05 15.66
CA GLN A 224 -55.46 5.98 15.70
C GLN A 224 -56.50 6.19 16.80
N LEU A 225 -56.27 7.12 17.72
CA LEU A 225 -57.17 7.36 18.83
C LEU A 225 -58.38 8.19 18.37
N PRO A 226 -59.60 7.87 18.82
CA PRO A 226 -60.74 8.74 18.59
C PRO A 226 -60.45 10.10 19.23
N ALA A 227 -60.83 11.21 18.59
CA ALA A 227 -60.51 12.59 19.00
C ALA A 227 -60.92 12.99 20.44
N THR A 228 -61.58 12.10 21.18
CA THR A 228 -62.00 12.24 22.58
C THR A 228 -61.15 11.46 23.58
N ALA A 229 -60.19 10.63 23.14
CA ALA A 229 -59.33 9.82 24.00
C ALA A 229 -57.85 10.07 23.70
N ILE A 230 -57.31 11.20 24.17
CA ILE A 230 -55.86 11.44 24.15
C ILE A 230 -55.26 10.70 25.35
N PRO A 231 -54.39 9.70 25.17
CA PRO A 231 -53.69 9.06 26.27
C PRO A 231 -52.68 10.03 26.86
N SER A 232 -52.72 10.23 28.17
CA SER A 232 -51.61 10.80 28.93
C SER A 232 -50.36 9.98 28.65
N ALA A 233 -49.25 10.68 28.36
CA ALA A 233 -47.99 10.04 28.01
C ALA A 233 -47.57 9.01 29.08
N PRO A 234 -47.07 7.82 28.71
CA PRO A 234 -46.47 6.93 29.68
C PRO A 234 -45.32 7.65 30.38
N PRO A 235 -45.16 7.51 31.70
CA PRO A 235 -44.17 8.25 32.46
C PRO A 235 -42.78 7.92 31.95
N VAL A 236 -42.14 8.90 31.33
CA VAL A 236 -40.71 8.82 31.01
C VAL A 236 -39.97 8.83 32.34
N LYS A 237 -39.30 7.72 32.64
CA LYS A 237 -38.34 7.65 33.73
C LYS A 237 -37.17 8.54 33.34
N VAL A 238 -37.22 9.80 33.75
CA VAL A 238 -36.09 10.74 33.64
C VAL A 238 -34.96 10.17 34.48
N GLU A 239 -34.01 9.51 33.85
CA GLU A 239 -32.76 9.14 34.50
C GLU A 239 -31.99 10.45 34.75
N PRO A 240 -31.76 10.85 36.01
CA PRO A 240 -31.13 12.13 36.30
C PRO A 240 -29.71 12.13 35.73
N ALA A 241 -29.37 13.18 34.99
CA ALA A 241 -28.01 13.46 34.57
C ALA A 241 -27.10 13.42 35.81
N LYS A 242 -26.24 12.39 35.88
CA LYS A 242 -25.22 12.22 36.91
C LYS A 242 -24.30 13.44 36.85
N PRO A 243 -24.11 14.21 37.95
CA PRO A 243 -23.17 15.32 37.96
C PRO A 243 -21.77 14.79 37.66
N ALA A 244 -21.06 15.46 36.76
CA ALA A 244 -19.67 15.18 36.47
C ALA A 244 -18.82 15.44 37.73
N GLU A 245 -18.47 14.37 38.46
CA GLU A 245 -17.42 14.42 39.47
C GLU A 245 -16.08 14.68 38.78
N LYS A 246 -15.45 15.80 39.13
CA LYS A 246 -14.03 16.07 38.88
C LYS A 246 -13.19 14.90 39.41
N PRO A 247 -12.30 14.31 38.58
CA PRO A 247 -11.28 13.42 39.11
C PRO A 247 -10.28 14.24 39.93
N VAL A 248 -10.20 13.94 41.22
CA VAL A 248 -9.12 14.39 42.10
C VAL A 248 -7.85 13.62 41.70
N GLU A 249 -6.88 14.37 41.21
CA GLU A 249 -5.53 13.93 40.88
C GLU A 249 -4.81 13.50 42.17
N LYS A 250 -4.51 12.21 42.30
CA LYS A 250 -3.62 11.66 43.33
C LYS A 250 -2.38 11.08 42.62
N PRO A 251 -1.16 11.54 42.95
CA PRO A 251 0.06 11.00 42.34
C PRO A 251 0.25 9.52 42.72
N ALA A 252 0.33 8.66 41.70
CA ALA A 252 0.72 7.27 41.87
C ALA A 252 2.26 7.18 41.88
N GLU A 253 2.76 6.64 42.98
CA GLU A 253 4.15 6.26 43.22
C GLU A 253 4.55 5.11 42.27
N PRO A 254 5.75 5.13 41.66
CA PRO A 254 6.16 4.09 40.71
C PRO A 254 6.41 2.75 41.42
N PRO A 255 5.93 1.61 40.89
CA PRO A 255 6.23 0.31 41.45
C PRO A 255 7.70 -0.07 41.23
N ALA A 256 8.35 -0.53 42.30
CA ALA A 256 9.71 -1.04 42.31
C ALA A 256 9.89 -2.23 41.35
N ILE A 257 10.99 -2.18 40.60
CA ILE A 257 11.43 -3.24 39.68
C ILE A 257 11.94 -4.42 40.51
N PRO A 258 11.40 -5.65 40.37
CA PRO A 258 12.01 -6.84 40.95
C PRO A 258 13.32 -7.20 40.21
N PRO A 259 14.38 -7.61 40.93
CA PRO A 259 15.66 -7.96 40.31
C PRO A 259 15.54 -9.20 39.42
N ALA A 260 16.27 -9.16 38.30
CA ALA A 260 16.34 -10.23 37.32
C ALA A 260 16.88 -11.53 37.94
N PRO A 261 16.30 -12.70 37.59
CA PRO A 261 16.87 -13.99 37.96
C PRO A 261 18.17 -14.25 37.16
N PRO A 262 19.18 -14.91 37.77
CA PRO A 262 20.41 -15.26 37.09
C PRO A 262 20.19 -16.32 36.00
N ALA A 263 20.93 -16.17 34.90
CA ALA A 263 20.92 -17.09 33.77
C ALA A 263 21.35 -18.51 34.18
N PRO A 264 20.65 -19.56 33.72
CA PRO A 264 21.21 -20.89 33.69
C PRO A 264 22.03 -21.09 32.40
N HIS A 265 23.31 -21.39 32.59
CA HIS A 265 24.06 -22.26 31.68
C HIS A 265 23.32 -23.60 31.60
N ASP A 266 23.07 -24.14 30.40
CA ASP A 266 23.64 -25.45 30.06
C ASP A 266 23.45 -25.86 28.59
N GLU A 267 24.39 -26.70 28.20
CA GLU A 267 24.62 -27.53 27.02
C GLU A 267 23.44 -27.83 26.05
N GLY A 268 23.74 -27.71 24.76
CA GLY A 268 22.84 -28.08 23.66
C GLY A 268 22.86 -29.57 23.28
N PRO A 269 22.08 -29.97 22.28
CA PRO A 269 22.31 -31.20 21.51
C PRO A 269 22.98 -30.91 20.16
N LEU A 270 24.00 -31.70 19.84
CA LEU A 270 24.71 -31.76 18.56
C LEU A 270 23.79 -32.06 17.36
N PRO A 271 24.11 -31.55 16.16
CA PRO A 271 23.40 -31.90 14.92
C PRO A 271 23.70 -33.35 14.48
N PRO A 272 22.74 -34.04 13.84
CA PRO A 272 22.94 -35.37 13.28
C PRO A 272 23.89 -35.34 12.06
N PRO A 273 24.65 -36.42 11.80
CA PRO A 273 25.60 -36.51 10.70
C PRO A 273 24.93 -36.56 9.31
N PRO A 274 25.63 -36.12 8.25
CA PRO A 274 25.09 -36.07 6.89
C PRO A 274 24.90 -37.47 6.30
N GLN A 275 23.73 -37.72 5.69
CA GLN A 275 23.49 -38.93 4.90
C GLN A 275 24.12 -38.81 3.49
N PRO A 276 24.67 -39.92 2.95
CA PRO A 276 25.30 -39.95 1.64
C PRO A 276 24.30 -40.22 0.50
N ASN A 277 24.56 -39.60 -0.65
CA ASN A 277 24.18 -39.99 -2.01
C ASN A 277 22.74 -40.45 -2.27
N SER A 278 21.97 -39.60 -2.94
CA SER A 278 20.94 -40.05 -3.89
C SER A 278 21.22 -39.46 -5.26
N ALA A 279 21.25 -40.37 -6.23
CA ALA A 279 21.63 -40.15 -7.61
C ALA A 279 20.73 -39.14 -8.32
N ILE A 280 21.37 -38.32 -9.14
CA ILE A 280 20.76 -37.39 -10.08
C ILE A 280 20.00 -38.21 -11.15
N PRO A 281 18.68 -38.02 -11.36
CA PRO A 281 18.02 -38.55 -12.54
C PRO A 281 18.43 -37.76 -13.79
N PRO A 282 18.56 -38.40 -14.97
CA PRO A 282 18.99 -37.74 -16.20
C PRO A 282 17.99 -36.68 -16.66
N ALA A 283 18.53 -35.63 -17.28
CA ALA A 283 17.77 -34.51 -17.85
C ALA A 283 16.76 -34.98 -18.90
N PRO A 284 15.55 -34.40 -18.95
CA PRO A 284 14.60 -34.65 -20.02
C PRO A 284 15.07 -34.02 -21.33
N THR A 285 15.07 -34.82 -22.39
CA THR A 285 15.31 -34.42 -23.79
C THR A 285 14.32 -33.33 -24.22
N PRO A 286 14.75 -32.27 -24.92
CA PRO A 286 13.84 -31.26 -25.47
C PRO A 286 12.99 -31.87 -26.60
N ALA A 287 11.66 -31.77 -26.46
CA ALA A 287 10.73 -32.02 -27.55
C ALA A 287 10.76 -30.84 -28.56
N PRO A 288 10.58 -31.09 -29.88
CA PRO A 288 10.63 -30.04 -30.89
C PRO A 288 9.43 -29.09 -30.78
N HIS A 289 9.70 -27.79 -30.93
CA HIS A 289 8.72 -26.72 -31.02
C HIS A 289 7.65 -27.00 -32.09
N PRO A 290 6.35 -26.91 -31.79
CA PRO A 290 5.33 -26.74 -32.81
C PRO A 290 5.25 -25.26 -33.24
N ALA A 291 5.08 -25.07 -34.56
CA ALA A 291 4.91 -23.79 -35.24
C ALA A 291 3.69 -22.99 -34.72
N PRO A 292 3.68 -21.65 -34.86
CA PRO A 292 2.62 -20.80 -34.32
C PRO A 292 1.30 -21.01 -35.07
N ALA A 293 0.27 -21.44 -34.33
CA ALA A 293 -1.10 -21.47 -34.81
C ALA A 293 -1.77 -20.10 -34.66
N GLU A 294 -2.58 -19.76 -35.66
CA GLU A 294 -3.32 -18.51 -35.80
C GLU A 294 -4.18 -18.17 -34.58
N SER A 295 -4.16 -16.87 -34.26
CA SER A 295 -5.04 -16.19 -33.32
C SER A 295 -6.52 -16.35 -33.69
N VAL A 296 -7.24 -17.21 -32.95
CA VAL A 296 -8.70 -17.20 -32.88
C VAL A 296 -9.10 -16.78 -31.47
N ARG A 297 -9.75 -15.61 -31.39
CA ARG A 297 -10.28 -14.95 -30.20
C ARG A 297 -11.58 -15.64 -29.75
N PRO A 298 -11.72 -16.12 -28.51
CA PRO A 298 -13.02 -16.45 -27.94
C PRO A 298 -13.59 -15.26 -27.18
N ASP A 299 -14.84 -14.89 -27.49
CA ASP A 299 -15.69 -14.06 -26.65
C ASP A 299 -15.91 -14.75 -25.28
N ILE A 300 -15.56 -14.05 -24.19
CA ILE A 300 -15.86 -14.47 -22.82
C ILE A 300 -17.05 -13.64 -22.32
N PRO A 301 -18.13 -14.26 -21.79
CA PRO A 301 -19.28 -13.57 -21.22
C PRO A 301 -18.92 -12.83 -19.92
N ALA A 302 -19.60 -11.71 -19.68
CA ALA A 302 -19.46 -10.89 -18.48
C ALA A 302 -19.83 -11.67 -17.19
N GLU A 303 -18.86 -11.86 -16.29
CA GLU A 303 -19.11 -12.27 -14.91
C GLU A 303 -19.48 -11.07 -14.04
N SER A 304 -20.48 -11.31 -13.18
CA SER A 304 -21.01 -10.41 -12.16
C SER A 304 -19.96 -10.08 -11.08
N PRO A 305 -19.87 -8.84 -10.57
CA PRO A 305 -18.91 -8.51 -9.52
C PRO A 305 -19.37 -9.09 -8.18
N ALA A 306 -18.54 -9.94 -7.59
CA ALA A 306 -18.63 -10.36 -6.21
C ALA A 306 -18.12 -9.22 -5.29
N ASP A 307 -18.90 -8.92 -4.26
CA ASP A 307 -18.56 -8.05 -3.14
C ASP A 307 -17.22 -8.47 -2.52
N THR A 308 -16.20 -7.63 -2.73
CA THR A 308 -14.94 -7.71 -1.98
C THR A 308 -14.86 -6.44 -1.12
N PRO A 309 -14.50 -6.53 0.18
CA PRO A 309 -14.40 -5.36 1.05
C PRO A 309 -13.38 -4.35 0.50
N PRO A 310 -13.60 -3.04 0.66
CA PRO A 310 -12.72 -2.02 0.11
C PRO A 310 -11.37 -2.04 0.82
N GLU A 311 -10.32 -2.32 0.07
CA GLU A 311 -8.94 -2.07 0.48
C GLU A 311 -8.64 -0.59 0.23
N GLU A 312 -8.30 0.10 1.30
CA GLU A 312 -8.12 1.55 1.37
C GLU A 312 -6.71 1.90 0.86
N THR A 313 -6.58 2.25 -0.42
CA THR A 313 -5.33 2.80 -0.95
C THR A 313 -5.60 4.18 -1.50
N GLY A 314 -5.51 5.22 -0.67
CA GLY A 314 -5.25 6.57 -1.18
C GLY A 314 -3.80 6.65 -1.65
N GLU A 315 -3.48 7.47 -2.64
CA GLU A 315 -2.10 7.92 -2.83
C GLU A 315 -1.74 8.81 -1.64
N VAL A 316 -1.24 8.17 -0.59
CA VAL A 316 -0.75 8.84 0.59
C VAL A 316 0.64 9.38 0.22
N SER A 317 0.86 10.68 0.39
CA SER A 317 2.21 11.25 0.23
C SER A 317 3.19 10.57 1.19
N ASP A 318 4.47 10.46 0.85
CA ASP A 318 5.48 9.81 1.72
C ASP A 318 5.45 10.40 3.15
N ASP A 319 5.13 11.69 3.28
CA ASP A 319 4.94 12.37 4.57
C ASP A 319 3.68 11.89 5.32
N GLU A 320 2.56 11.72 4.62
CA GLU A 320 1.34 11.19 5.22
C GLU A 320 1.48 9.70 5.56
N GLU A 321 2.19 8.92 4.74
CA GLU A 321 2.44 7.50 4.96
C GLU A 321 3.37 7.31 6.15
N TYR A 322 4.43 8.11 6.24
CA TYR A 322 5.27 8.22 7.43
C TYR A 322 4.44 8.54 8.68
N ASN A 323 3.59 9.57 8.61
CA ASN A 323 2.77 9.96 9.76
C ASN A 323 1.73 8.89 10.14
N ALA A 324 1.17 8.17 9.17
CA ALA A 324 0.26 7.06 9.40
C ALA A 324 0.98 5.89 10.08
N LEU A 325 2.14 5.47 9.57
CA LEU A 325 2.95 4.40 10.15
C LEU A 325 3.46 4.75 11.55
N VAL A 326 3.90 5.99 11.78
CA VAL A 326 4.30 6.46 13.11
C VAL A 326 3.11 6.40 14.09
N LYS A 327 1.87 6.58 13.65
CA LYS A 327 0.68 6.43 14.51
C LYS A 327 0.28 4.97 14.72
N ALA A 328 0.37 4.14 13.67
CA ALA A 328 -0.06 2.75 13.68
C ALA A 328 0.91 1.83 14.43
N LEU A 329 2.22 2.09 14.33
CA LEU A 329 3.25 1.27 14.94
C LEU A 329 3.51 1.64 16.40
N THR A 330 3.91 0.64 17.18
CA THR A 330 4.26 0.81 18.59
C THR A 330 5.71 0.38 18.88
N GLY A 331 6.12 0.45 20.15
CA GLY A 331 7.41 -0.06 20.60
C GLY A 331 8.62 0.62 19.94
N ASP A 332 9.61 -0.18 19.57
CA ASP A 332 10.88 0.30 19.03
C ASP A 332 10.81 0.61 17.53
N LYS A 333 9.91 -0.04 16.77
CA LYS A 333 9.63 0.33 15.38
C LYS A 333 9.20 1.78 15.25
N GLN A 334 8.27 2.22 16.11
CA GLN A 334 7.85 3.62 16.16
C GLN A 334 9.01 4.57 16.51
N LYS A 335 9.89 4.17 17.44
CA LYS A 335 11.05 4.97 17.84
C LYS A 335 12.07 5.12 16.72
N VAL A 336 12.32 4.05 15.96
CA VAL A 336 13.24 4.08 14.81
C VAL A 336 12.71 5.05 13.76
N LEU A 337 11.43 4.98 13.37
CA LEU A 337 10.83 5.95 12.44
C LEU A 337 10.94 7.40 12.96
N LYS A 338 10.71 7.64 14.25
CA LYS A 338 10.87 8.99 14.85
C LYS A 338 12.33 9.46 14.87
N THR A 339 13.29 8.55 14.94
CA THR A 339 14.73 8.85 14.96
C THR A 339 15.24 9.16 13.57
N GLU A 340 14.91 8.32 12.59
CA GLU A 340 15.34 8.45 11.19
C GLU A 340 14.53 9.53 10.44
N LYS A 341 13.33 9.86 10.93
CA LYS A 341 12.42 10.88 10.36
C LYS A 341 12.02 10.64 8.90
N ARG A 342 12.03 9.38 8.47
CA ARG A 342 11.65 8.93 7.14
C ARG A 342 11.27 7.46 7.16
N LEU A 343 10.73 6.97 6.06
CA LEU A 343 10.48 5.54 5.84
C LEU A 343 11.80 4.80 5.53
N PRO A 344 11.91 3.50 5.88
CA PRO A 344 13.08 2.69 5.50
C PRO A 344 13.19 2.57 3.97
N ASP A 345 14.41 2.66 3.44
CA ASP A 345 14.67 2.53 2.00
C ASP A 345 14.47 1.07 1.54
N PHE A 346 14.79 0.13 2.43
CA PHE A 346 14.58 -1.29 2.18
C PHE A 346 14.04 -1.98 3.43
N PHE A 347 13.12 -2.92 3.26
CA PHE A 347 12.60 -3.78 4.31
C PHE A 347 12.29 -5.18 3.78
N ASP A 348 12.36 -6.19 4.64
CA ASP A 348 12.26 -7.62 4.28
C ASP A 348 10.81 -8.15 4.27
N ASN A 349 9.93 -7.51 3.51
CA ASN A 349 8.57 -7.99 3.33
C ASN A 349 8.12 -7.90 1.88
N GLU A 350 7.85 -9.05 1.26
CA GLU A 350 7.41 -9.15 -0.14
C GLU A 350 6.03 -8.54 -0.38
N ASP A 351 5.20 -8.47 0.66
CA ASP A 351 3.84 -7.89 0.59
C ASP A 351 3.84 -6.36 0.69
N GLY A 352 5.00 -5.74 0.92
CA GLY A 352 5.11 -4.29 1.04
C GLY A 352 4.66 -3.72 2.40
N ASP A 353 4.21 -4.56 3.33
CA ASP A 353 3.81 -4.12 4.68
C ASP A 353 5.04 -3.86 5.56
N ILE A 354 5.43 -2.59 5.67
CA ILE A 354 6.52 -2.09 6.52
C ILE A 354 6.32 -2.46 7.98
N GLY A 355 5.06 -2.51 8.45
CA GLY A 355 4.72 -2.80 9.83
C GLY A 355 5.01 -4.25 10.23
N VAL A 356 4.91 -5.18 9.30
CA VAL A 356 5.19 -6.61 9.54
C VAL A 356 6.66 -6.97 9.32
N ALA A 357 7.40 -6.18 8.53
CA ALA A 357 8.81 -6.42 8.23
C ALA A 357 9.68 -6.60 9.49
N THR A 358 10.62 -7.55 9.44
CA THR A 358 11.50 -7.89 10.56
C THR A 358 12.87 -7.21 10.47
N ILE A 359 13.22 -6.66 9.32
CA ILE A 359 14.45 -5.94 9.06
C ILE A 359 14.12 -4.67 8.30
N TRP A 360 14.61 -3.54 8.80
CA TRP A 360 14.57 -2.24 8.12
C TRP A 360 15.98 -1.77 7.83
N GLN A 361 16.18 -1.15 6.67
CA GLN A 361 17.47 -0.59 6.25
C GLN A 361 17.28 0.87 5.83
N PHE A 362 18.16 1.72 6.34
CA PHE A 362 18.24 3.15 6.03
C PHE A 362 19.61 3.46 5.44
N GLU A 363 19.64 3.85 4.18
CA GLU A 363 20.82 4.29 3.46
C GLU A 363 20.95 5.82 3.54
N ALA A 364 22.15 6.33 3.83
CA ALA A 364 22.40 7.76 3.73
C ALA A 364 22.23 8.24 2.27
N GLU A 365 21.79 9.49 2.07
CA GLU A 365 21.58 10.05 0.72
C GLU A 365 22.84 9.98 -0.17
N ASP A 366 24.02 10.00 0.44
CA ASP A 366 25.31 9.90 -0.24
C ASP A 366 25.82 8.45 -0.41
N GLY A 367 25.05 7.44 0.03
CA GLY A 367 25.41 6.03 0.01
C GLY A 367 26.59 5.67 0.93
N SER A 368 27.05 6.59 1.78
CA SER A 368 28.27 6.39 2.60
C SER A 368 28.05 5.49 3.81
N GLN A 369 26.79 5.24 4.16
CA GLN A 369 26.41 4.55 5.37
C GLN A 369 25.06 3.85 5.21
N CYS A 370 24.98 2.64 5.72
CA CYS A 370 23.73 1.91 5.90
C CYS A 370 23.51 1.60 7.38
N VAL A 371 22.30 1.85 7.87
CA VAL A 371 21.84 1.43 9.20
C VAL A 371 20.77 0.37 9.04
N THR A 372 21.03 -0.82 9.58
CA THR A 372 20.10 -1.96 9.56
C THR A 372 19.55 -2.17 10.97
N TYR A 373 18.22 -2.20 11.09
CA TYR A 373 17.50 -2.51 12.32
C TYR A 373 16.80 -3.86 12.16
N LYS A 374 16.93 -4.74 13.16
CA LYS A 374 16.22 -6.03 13.21
C LYS A 374 15.20 -6.02 14.34
N PHE A 375 14.02 -6.58 14.09
CA PHE A 375 12.89 -6.57 15.00
C PHE A 375 12.33 -7.98 15.22
N ASN A 376 11.73 -8.19 16.40
CA ASN A 376 10.82 -9.30 16.68
C ASN A 376 9.50 -8.71 17.17
N GLY A 377 8.50 -8.68 16.27
CA GLY A 377 7.31 -7.84 16.45
C GLY A 377 7.72 -6.36 16.50
N ASP A 378 7.38 -5.69 17.60
CA ASP A 378 7.67 -4.27 17.83
C ASP A 378 8.97 -4.01 18.61
N LYS A 379 9.67 -5.06 19.05
CA LYS A 379 10.92 -4.93 19.83
C LYS A 379 12.14 -5.02 18.93
N MET A 380 13.07 -4.09 19.10
CA MET A 380 14.34 -4.10 18.38
C MET A 380 15.26 -5.17 19.00
N LEU A 381 15.72 -6.10 18.16
CA LEU A 381 16.68 -7.14 18.52
C LEU A 381 18.12 -6.67 18.36
N ASP A 382 18.41 -5.98 17.25
CA ASP A 382 19.76 -5.56 16.89
C ASP A 382 19.72 -4.32 16.00
N SER A 383 20.80 -3.54 16.04
CA SER A 383 21.03 -2.40 15.15
C SER A 383 22.49 -2.39 14.69
N LYS A 384 22.71 -2.40 13.38
CA LYS A 384 24.06 -2.43 12.79
C LYS A 384 24.25 -1.26 11.85
N LYS A 385 25.34 -0.51 12.05
CA LYS A 385 25.76 0.57 11.17
C LYS A 385 26.96 0.10 10.36
N ASN A 386 26.78 -0.04 9.05
CA ASN A 386 27.82 -0.41 8.10
C ASN A 386 28.27 0.83 7.33
N LYS A 387 29.56 0.88 6.95
CA LYS A 387 30.06 1.85 5.98
C LYS A 387 29.70 1.38 4.57
N GLY A 388 29.32 2.31 3.72
CA GLY A 388 28.85 2.05 2.36
C GLY A 388 27.35 1.78 2.28
N GLU A 389 26.93 1.38 1.08
CA GLU A 389 25.53 1.13 0.72
C GLU A 389 24.92 -0.03 1.51
N CYS A 390 23.59 -0.09 1.55
CA CYS A 390 22.91 -1.17 2.24
C CYS A 390 23.09 -2.52 1.53
N PRO A 391 23.43 -3.60 2.28
CA PRO A 391 23.49 -4.94 1.70
C PRO A 391 22.09 -5.40 1.32
N SER A 392 21.97 -6.04 0.16
CA SER A 392 20.70 -6.64 -0.27
C SER A 392 20.21 -7.69 0.72
N PHE A 393 18.89 -7.79 0.86
CA PHE A 393 18.25 -8.90 1.59
C PHE A 393 18.55 -10.26 0.97
#